data_AF-A0A3C2DFX4-F1
#
_entry.id   AF-A0A3C2DFX4-F1
#
_cell.length_a   1.000
_cell.length_b   1.000
_cell.length_c   1.000
_cell.angle_alpha   90.00
_cell.angle_beta   90.00
_cell.angle_gamma   90.00
#
_symmetry.space_group_name_H-M   'P 1'
#
loop_
_entity.id
_entity.type
_entity.pdbx_description
1 polymer ?
#
loop_
_entity_poly.entity_id
_entity_poly.type
_entity_poly.pdbx_seq_one_letter_code
_entity_poly.pdbx_strand_id
1 'polypeptide(L)' 'MTTVFDSPDDLAAAVGHHLGHSEWVEVDQTRINQFAEATGDHQWIHVD' A
#
# COMPACT_ATOMS: atom_id res chain seq x y z
N MET A 1 3.29 0.47 15.00
CA MET A 1 2.98 -0.68 15.89
C MET A 1 2.15 -1.65 15.09
N THR A 2 2.59 -2.91 15.00
CA THR A 2 1.92 -3.93 14.18
C THR A 2 0.96 -4.74 15.03
N THR A 3 -0.30 -4.84 14.61
CA THR A 3 -1.25 -5.78 15.20
C THR A 3 -0.95 -7.19 14.67
N VAL A 4 -0.75 -8.14 15.59
CA VAL A 4 -0.51 -9.55 15.28
C VAL A 4 -1.70 -10.36 15.79
N PHE A 5 -2.19 -11.26 14.95
CA PHE A 5 -3.25 -12.22 15.28
C PHE A 5 -2.65 -13.62 15.30
N ASP A 6 -3.05 -14.45 16.27
CA ASP A 6 -2.50 -15.79 16.45
C ASP A 6 -3.08 -16.79 15.44
N SER A 7 -4.29 -16.54 14.94
CA SER A 7 -4.95 -17.33 13.90
C SER A 7 -5.82 -16.47 12.96
N PRO A 8 -6.16 -16.97 11.75
CA PRO A 8 -7.07 -16.27 10.85
C PRO A 8 -8.47 -16.03 11.45
N ASP A 9 -8.94 -16.92 12.32
CA ASP A 9 -10.28 -16.82 12.93
C ASP A 9 -10.40 -15.60 13.87
N ASP A 10 -9.28 -15.14 14.44
CA ASP A 10 -9.25 -13.99 15.35
C ASP A 10 -9.54 -12.65 14.64
N LEU A 11 -9.38 -12.58 13.30
CA LEU A 11 -9.67 -11.35 12.55
C LEU A 11 -11.15 -10.96 12.60
N ALA A 12 -12.06 -11.94 12.69
CA ALA A 12 -13.49 -11.66 12.72
C ALA A 12 -13.88 -10.84 13.95
N ALA A 13 -13.21 -11.06 15.09
CA ALA A 13 -13.41 -10.28 16.31
C ALA A 13 -12.85 -8.85 16.21
N ALA A 14 -11.93 -8.60 15.28
CA ALA A 14 -11.31 -7.29 15.09
C ALA A 14 -12.13 -6.33 14.21
N VAL A 15 -13.29 -6.74 13.68
CA VAL A 15 -14.15 -5.87 12.86
C VAL A 15 -14.49 -4.57 13.60
N GLY A 16 -14.22 -3.44 12.95
CA GLY A 16 -14.42 -2.11 13.52
C GLY A 16 -13.23 -1.56 14.32
N HIS A 17 -12.20 -2.35 14.59
CA HIS A 17 -10.97 -1.88 15.24
C HIS A 17 -10.00 -1.28 14.22
N HIS A 18 -9.35 -0.18 14.60
CA HIS A 18 -8.26 0.40 13.83
C HIS A 18 -6.95 -0.38 14.08
N LEU A 19 -6.29 -0.86 13.02
CA LEU A 19 -5.09 -1.69 13.11
C LEU A 19 -3.76 -0.90 13.10
N GLY A 20 -3.85 0.43 13.10
CA GLY A 20 -2.70 1.33 13.04
C GLY A 20 -2.46 1.88 11.64
N HIS A 21 -1.39 2.67 11.53
CA HIS A 21 -0.91 3.22 10.26
C HIS A 21 0.44 2.59 9.92
N SER A 22 0.75 2.52 8.63
CA SER A 22 2.11 2.24 8.20
C SER A 22 3.01 3.44 8.48
N GLU A 23 4.31 3.21 8.39
CA GLU A 23 5.26 4.31 8.22
C GLU A 23 4.99 5.03 6.89
N TRP A 24 5.48 6.27 6.79
CA TRP A 24 5.53 6.98 5.52
C TRP A 24 6.43 6.24 4.53
N VAL A 25 6.02 6.24 3.26
CA VAL A 25 6.80 5.66 2.17
C VAL A 25 7.06 6.74 1.14
N GLU A 26 8.33 6.91 0.78
CA GLU A 26 8.71 7.78 -0.32
C GLU A 26 8.24 7.17 -1.65
N VAL A 27 7.62 8.00 -2.48
CA VAL A 27 7.23 7.64 -3.84
C VAL A 27 8.11 8.44 -4.77
N ASP A 28 9.16 7.79 -5.25
CA ASP A 28 10.10 8.38 -6.19
C ASP A 28 9.67 8.18 -7.65
N GLN A 29 10.37 8.85 -8.56
CA GLN A 29 10.09 8.74 -9.99
C GLN A 29 10.30 7.33 -10.53
N THR A 30 11.23 6.55 -9.95
CA THR A 30 11.49 5.16 -10.36
C THR A 30 10.25 4.31 -10.16
N ARG A 31 9.59 4.43 -9.00
CA ARG A 31 8.37 3.69 -8.69
C ARG A 31 7.20 4.10 -9.59
N ILE A 32 7.07 5.39 -9.90
CA ILE A 32 6.06 5.91 -10.82
C ILE A 32 6.28 5.32 -12.22
N ASN A 33 7.51 5.37 -12.72
CA ASN A 33 7.85 4.82 -14.03
C ASN A 33 7.56 3.31 -14.12
N GLN A 34 7.90 2.53 -13.08
CA GLN A 34 7.57 1.10 -13.05
C GLN A 34 6.06 0.83 -13.06
N PHE A 35 5.27 1.68 -12.41
CA PHE A 35 3.82 1.58 -12.44
C PHE A 35 3.26 1.89 -13.84
N ALA A 36 3.78 2.92 -14.49
CA ALA A 36 3.44 3.26 -15.88
C ALA A 36 3.73 2.09 -16.83
N GLU A 37 4.92 1.49 -16.73
CA GLU A 37 5.29 0.30 -17.52
C GLU A 37 4.36 -0.89 -17.27
N ALA A 38 4.00 -1.14 -16.00
CA ALA A 38 3.13 -2.25 -15.63
C ALA A 38 1.69 -2.09 -16.10
N THR A 39 1.20 -0.86 -16.21
CA THR A 39 -0.20 -0.55 -16.53
C THR A 39 -0.42 -0.04 -17.95
N GLY A 40 0.65 0.38 -18.63
CA GLY A 40 0.58 1.11 -19.89
C GLY A 40 0.24 2.59 -19.75
N ASP A 41 0.04 3.11 -18.53
CA ASP A 41 -0.30 4.53 -18.31
C ASP A 41 0.95 5.42 -18.29
N HIS A 42 1.34 5.86 -19.48
CA HIS A 42 2.46 6.77 -19.71
C HIS A 42 2.00 8.21 -19.97
N GLN A 43 0.91 8.65 -19.32
CA GLN A 43 0.51 10.06 -19.45
C GLN A 43 1.64 11.00 -18.99
N TRP A 44 1.81 12.12 -19.71
CA TRP A 44 2.89 13.08 -19.51
C TRP A 44 3.01 13.60 -18.07
N ILE A 45 1.89 13.72 -17.35
CA ILE A 45 1.88 14.14 -15.93
C ILE A 45 2.60 13.15 -15.00
N HIS A 46 2.84 11.92 -15.45
CA HIS A 46 3.49 10.87 -14.67
C HIS A 46 4.96 10.71 -15.02
N VAL A 47 5.36 10.90 -16.30
CA VAL A 47 6.65 10.41 -16.84
C VAL A 47 7.48 11.46 -17.59
N ASP A 48 7.01 12.70 -17.74
CA ASP A 48 7.73 13.84 -18.35
C ASP A 48 8.08 14.88 -17.27
#